data_AF-A0A7X5BZ17-F1
#
_entry.id   AF-A0A7X5BZ17-F1
#
_cell.length_a   1.000
_cell.length_b   1.000
_cell.length_c   1.000
_cell.angle_alpha   90.00
_cell.angle_beta   90.00
_cell.angle_gamma   90.00
#
_symmetry.space_group_name_H-M   'P 1'
#
loop_
_entity.id
_entity.type
_entity.pdbx_description
1 polymer ?
#
loop_
_entity_poly.entity_id
_entity_poly.type
_entity_poly.pdbx_seq_one_letter_code
_entity_poly.pdbx_strand_id
1 'polypeptide(L)'
;MVNLLVKDLKLGVNPMFLVMPLLTGALMLVPGWLYFLVLLYFCWITIPNMFAGFRTQNDLMFTSMMPVTKKDMVKARVSVIVILELLHIVVAMIFGVINTHLYPNLVYYFFAPSMGFWGLCFVMLAIFNIIFIAMFYKTAYKYGQAAFASIGAAMLFAGVAQWIGVESPYVSDIFNGTGRDDMGLQTSILAAGIVIFIVLTMIAYRMAVKRFLKVEIQ
;
A
#
# COMPACT_ATOMS: atom_id res chain seq x y z
N MET A 1 10.43 6.19 -20.45
CA MET A 1 9.85 5.85 -19.13
C MET A 1 8.50 6.52 -18.87
N VAL A 2 8.37 7.86 -18.95
CA VAL A 2 7.10 8.57 -18.67
C VAL A 2 5.95 8.07 -19.54
N ASN A 3 6.19 7.87 -20.85
CA ASN A 3 5.18 7.33 -21.76
C ASN A 3 4.69 5.93 -21.36
N LEU A 4 5.56 5.11 -20.77
CA LEU A 4 5.20 3.77 -20.32
C LEU A 4 4.33 3.82 -19.05
N LEU A 5 4.65 4.73 -18.14
CA LEU A 5 3.85 4.98 -16.94
C LEU A 5 2.47 5.56 -17.28
N VAL A 6 2.41 6.51 -18.23
CA VAL A 6 1.14 7.06 -18.73
C VAL A 6 0.31 5.98 -19.42
N LYS A 7 0.95 5.10 -20.21
CA LYS A 7 0.28 3.94 -20.80
C LYS A 7 -0.30 3.03 -19.73
N ASP A 8 0.47 2.68 -18.71
CA ASP A 8 -0.03 1.80 -17.65
C ASP A 8 -1.18 2.46 -16.87
N LEU A 9 -1.13 3.77 -16.58
CA LEU A 9 -2.23 4.46 -15.88
C LEU A 9 -3.49 4.67 -16.74
N LYS A 10 -3.35 4.94 -18.04
CA LYS A 10 -4.49 5.25 -18.92
C LYS A 10 -5.12 4.01 -19.56
N LEU A 11 -4.29 3.03 -19.93
CA LEU A 11 -4.72 1.87 -20.72
C LEU A 11 -4.62 0.57 -19.93
N GLY A 12 -3.66 0.46 -19.02
CA GLY A 12 -3.45 -0.75 -18.24
C GLY A 12 -4.33 -0.85 -16.99
N VAL A 13 -4.44 0.23 -16.23
CA VAL A 13 -5.24 0.26 -15.00
C VAL A 13 -6.68 0.60 -15.35
N ASN A 14 -7.61 -0.26 -14.94
CA ASN A 14 -9.04 0.04 -15.07
C ASN A 14 -9.38 1.32 -14.29
N PRO A 15 -10.10 2.30 -14.88
CA PRO A 15 -10.51 3.54 -14.21
C PRO A 15 -11.18 3.32 -12.85
N MET A 16 -11.85 2.19 -12.65
CA MET A 16 -12.45 1.83 -11.36
C MET A 16 -11.43 1.82 -10.22
N PHE A 17 -10.19 1.39 -10.46
CA PHE A 17 -9.14 1.37 -9.42
C PHE A 17 -8.61 2.77 -9.06
N LEU A 18 -8.87 3.79 -9.89
CA LEU A 18 -8.61 5.19 -9.55
C LEU A 18 -9.72 5.77 -8.67
N VAL A 19 -10.94 5.23 -8.77
CA VAL A 19 -12.10 5.60 -7.93
C VAL A 19 -12.11 4.84 -6.59
N MET A 20 -11.57 3.61 -6.56
CA MET A 20 -11.46 2.77 -5.35
C MET A 20 -10.86 3.47 -4.11
N PRO A 21 -9.81 4.31 -4.20
CA PRO A 21 -9.32 5.08 -3.05
C PRO A 21 -10.41 5.92 -2.38
N LEU A 22 -11.34 6.49 -3.15
CA LEU A 22 -12.41 7.32 -2.62
C LEU A 22 -13.49 6.47 -1.94
N LEU A 23 -13.83 5.32 -2.53
CA LEU A 23 -14.81 4.38 -1.96
C LEU A 23 -14.30 3.73 -0.68
N THR A 24 -13.07 3.21 -0.71
CA THR A 24 -12.44 2.58 0.46
C THR A 24 -12.08 3.62 1.50
N GLY A 25 -11.59 4.80 1.10
CA GLY A 25 -11.30 5.93 1.98
C GLY A 25 -12.53 6.42 2.75
N ALA A 26 -13.72 6.39 2.15
CA ALA A 26 -14.95 6.76 2.84
C ALA A 26 -15.25 5.88 4.07
N LEU A 27 -14.73 4.64 4.13
CA LEU A 27 -14.84 3.79 5.31
C LEU A 27 -14.13 4.36 6.54
N MET A 28 -13.18 5.29 6.37
CA MET A 28 -12.60 6.04 7.50
C MET A 28 -13.61 6.91 8.24
N LEU A 29 -14.76 7.24 7.61
CA LEU A 29 -15.79 8.02 8.27
C LEU A 29 -16.52 7.22 9.35
N VAL A 30 -16.44 5.89 9.36
CA VAL A 30 -17.09 5.10 10.40
C VAL A 30 -16.34 5.28 11.73
N PRO A 31 -16.99 5.76 12.80
CA PRO A 31 -16.33 6.07 14.05
C PRO A 31 -15.84 4.79 14.75
N GLY A 32 -14.59 4.80 15.23
CA GLY A 32 -14.03 3.76 16.09
C GLY A 32 -13.81 2.41 15.40
N TRP A 33 -13.79 2.39 14.07
CA TRP A 33 -13.55 1.18 13.28
C TRP A 33 -12.07 0.80 13.29
N LEU A 34 -11.77 -0.47 13.00
CA LEU A 34 -10.43 -0.96 12.66
C LEU A 34 -9.87 -0.35 11.35
N TYR A 35 -9.29 0.84 11.43
CA TYR A 35 -8.88 1.63 10.27
C TYR A 35 -7.81 0.99 9.38
N PHE A 36 -7.01 0.04 9.89
CA PHE A 36 -6.08 -0.75 9.05
C PHE A 36 -6.78 -1.45 7.89
N LEU A 37 -8.05 -1.83 8.04
CA LEU A 37 -8.82 -2.50 7.00
C LEU A 37 -8.96 -1.64 5.74
N VAL A 38 -9.05 -0.31 5.90
CA VAL A 38 -9.20 0.62 4.78
C VAL A 38 -8.07 0.46 3.77
N LEU A 39 -6.82 0.40 4.26
CA LEU A 39 -5.66 0.18 3.40
C LEU A 39 -5.50 -1.29 3.02
N LEU A 40 -5.91 -2.24 3.85
CA LEU A 40 -5.89 -3.66 3.47
C LEU A 40 -6.80 -3.96 2.27
N TYR A 41 -7.89 -3.21 2.07
CA TYR A 41 -8.70 -3.34 0.84
C TYR A 41 -7.90 -3.06 -0.44
N PHE A 42 -6.90 -2.18 -0.39
CA PHE A 42 -5.99 -1.99 -1.51
C PHE A 42 -5.19 -3.27 -1.79
N CYS A 43 -4.66 -3.91 -0.75
CA CYS A 43 -3.94 -5.18 -0.86
C CYS A 43 -4.83 -6.34 -1.31
N TRP A 44 -6.10 -6.38 -0.87
CA TRP A 44 -7.04 -7.47 -1.16
C TRP A 44 -7.70 -7.37 -2.53
N ILE A 45 -8.08 -6.16 -2.93
CA ILE A 45 -8.93 -5.94 -4.11
C ILE A 45 -8.12 -5.31 -5.22
N THR A 46 -7.51 -4.15 -4.97
CA THR A 46 -6.89 -3.34 -6.03
C THR A 46 -5.73 -4.06 -6.69
N ILE A 47 -4.74 -4.54 -5.92
CA ILE A 47 -3.55 -5.18 -6.49
C ILE A 47 -3.89 -6.50 -7.20
N PRO A 48 -4.58 -7.48 -6.59
CA PRO A 48 -4.84 -8.75 -7.27
C PRO A 48 -5.68 -8.57 -8.54
N ASN A 49 -6.71 -7.72 -8.53
CA ASN A 49 -7.53 -7.50 -9.71
C ASN A 49 -6.80 -6.71 -10.80
N MET A 50 -5.95 -5.75 -10.43
CA MET A 50 -5.11 -5.04 -11.41
C MET A 50 -4.16 -6.01 -12.13
N PHE A 51 -3.49 -6.90 -11.40
CA PHE A 51 -2.60 -7.90 -11.99
C PHE A 51 -3.34 -9.02 -12.73
N ALA A 52 -4.57 -9.34 -12.32
CA ALA A 52 -5.47 -10.19 -13.08
C ALA A 52 -5.79 -9.57 -14.45
N GLY A 53 -6.12 -8.28 -14.47
CA GLY A 53 -6.39 -7.51 -15.70
C GLY A 53 -5.19 -7.47 -16.65
N PHE A 54 -3.98 -7.20 -16.13
CA PHE A 54 -2.76 -7.25 -16.95
C PHE A 54 -2.52 -8.62 -17.57
N ARG A 55 -2.83 -9.69 -16.84
CA ARG A 55 -2.69 -11.05 -17.35
C ARG A 55 -3.72 -11.36 -18.42
N THR A 56 -5.00 -10.99 -18.24
CA THR A 56 -6.05 -11.26 -19.22
C THR A 56 -5.87 -10.46 -20.51
N GLN A 57 -5.29 -9.27 -20.41
CA GLN A 57 -4.99 -8.41 -21.56
C GLN A 57 -3.65 -8.73 -22.23
N ASN A 58 -2.89 -9.73 -21.76
CA ASN A 58 -1.54 -10.04 -22.22
C ASN A 58 -0.61 -8.82 -22.25
N ASP A 59 -0.76 -7.93 -21.28
CA ASP A 59 -0.08 -6.62 -21.25
C ASP A 59 1.45 -6.75 -21.28
N LEU A 60 1.98 -7.81 -20.66
CA LEU A 60 3.41 -8.11 -20.65
C LEU A 60 3.96 -8.38 -22.05
N MET A 61 3.22 -9.14 -22.86
CA MET A 61 3.59 -9.50 -24.24
C MET A 61 3.56 -8.26 -25.13
N PHE A 62 2.48 -7.47 -25.08
CA PHE A 62 2.40 -6.20 -25.81
C PHE A 62 3.49 -5.21 -25.42
N THR A 63 3.80 -5.12 -24.12
CA THR A 63 4.84 -4.22 -23.62
C THR A 63 6.24 -4.67 -24.06
N SER A 64 6.47 -5.97 -24.20
CA SER A 64 7.76 -6.51 -24.66
C SER A 64 8.06 -6.22 -26.13
N MET A 65 7.03 -5.99 -26.96
CA MET A 65 7.19 -5.63 -28.38
C MET A 65 7.54 -4.14 -28.58
N MET A 66 7.32 -3.30 -27.56
CA MET A 66 7.72 -1.90 -27.62
C MET A 66 9.24 -1.76 -27.44
N PRO A 67 9.87 -0.69 -27.97
CA PRO A 67 11.31 -0.44 -27.81
C PRO A 67 11.61 0.07 -26.39
N VAL A 68 11.39 -0.76 -25.38
CA VAL A 68 11.56 -0.47 -23.95
C VAL A 68 12.43 -1.51 -23.27
N THR A 69 13.21 -1.08 -22.27
CA THR A 69 14.05 -2.02 -21.52
C THR A 69 13.23 -2.76 -20.46
N LYS A 70 13.60 -4.01 -20.14
CA LYS A 70 13.00 -4.77 -19.02
C LYS A 70 13.05 -3.99 -17.69
N LYS A 71 14.12 -3.21 -17.49
CA LYS A 71 14.27 -2.34 -16.31
C LYS A 71 13.22 -1.23 -16.27
N ASP A 72 12.93 -0.62 -17.40
CA ASP A 72 11.91 0.43 -17.51
C ASP A 72 10.49 -0.12 -17.31
N MET A 73 10.22 -1.35 -17.76
CA MET A 73 8.95 -2.05 -17.50
C MET A 73 8.72 -2.28 -16.01
N VAL A 74 9.73 -2.79 -15.29
CA VAL A 74 9.66 -2.95 -13.84
C VAL A 74 9.47 -1.60 -13.15
N LYS A 75 10.22 -0.59 -13.57
CA LYS A 75 10.15 0.75 -12.98
C LYS A 75 8.77 1.37 -13.16
N ALA A 76 8.20 1.31 -14.36
CA ALA A 76 6.85 1.83 -14.61
C ALA A 76 5.80 1.14 -13.74
N ARG A 77 5.83 -0.21 -13.68
CA ARG A 77 4.87 -0.97 -12.86
C ARG A 77 4.98 -0.68 -11.38
N VAL A 78 6.20 -0.64 -10.84
CA VAL A 78 6.43 -0.30 -9.42
C VAL A 78 5.99 1.14 -9.14
N SER A 79 6.27 2.08 -10.03
CA SER A 79 5.77 3.45 -9.88
C SER A 79 4.24 3.53 -9.86
N VAL A 80 3.54 2.75 -10.69
CA VAL A 80 2.06 2.70 -10.69
C VAL A 80 1.54 2.18 -9.35
N ILE A 81 2.13 1.11 -8.82
CA ILE A 81 1.78 0.60 -7.48
C ILE A 81 1.95 1.70 -6.43
N VAL A 82 3.12 2.34 -6.38
CA VAL A 82 3.41 3.41 -5.41
C VAL A 82 2.47 4.60 -5.56
N ILE A 83 2.14 5.01 -6.78
CA ILE A 83 1.19 6.11 -7.03
C ILE A 83 -0.19 5.74 -6.47
N LEU A 84 -0.67 4.51 -6.72
CA LEU A 84 -1.97 4.06 -6.20
C LEU A 84 -1.95 3.91 -4.68
N GLU A 85 -0.86 3.44 -4.09
CA GLU A 85 -0.68 3.35 -2.63
C GLU A 85 -0.74 4.72 -1.97
N LEU A 86 0.01 5.68 -2.51
CA LEU A 86 0.00 7.06 -2.02
C LEU A 86 -1.39 7.69 -2.20
N LEU A 87 -2.09 7.40 -3.28
CA LEU A 87 -3.46 7.85 -3.49
C LEU A 87 -4.41 7.29 -2.42
N HIS A 88 -4.31 6.00 -2.08
CA HIS A 88 -5.11 5.40 -1.00
C HIS A 88 -4.78 6.01 0.37
N ILE A 89 -3.49 6.22 0.67
CA ILE A 89 -3.08 6.86 1.93
C ILE A 89 -3.59 8.29 2.02
N VAL A 90 -3.36 9.12 1.00
CA VAL A 90 -3.73 10.54 1.03
C VAL A 90 -5.24 10.69 1.15
N VAL A 91 -6.02 9.93 0.38
CA VAL A 91 -7.47 9.98 0.46
C VAL A 91 -7.98 9.49 1.83
N ALA A 92 -7.42 8.40 2.35
CA ALA A 92 -7.75 7.93 3.68
C ALA A 92 -7.38 8.95 4.77
N MET A 93 -6.26 9.67 4.62
CA MET A 93 -5.83 10.71 5.55
C MET A 93 -6.79 11.90 5.56
N ILE A 94 -7.26 12.33 4.39
CA ILE A 94 -8.29 13.38 4.28
C ILE A 94 -9.57 12.96 5.02
N PHE A 95 -10.07 11.75 4.77
CA PHE A 95 -11.27 11.25 5.46
C PHE A 95 -11.03 11.01 6.97
N GLY A 96 -9.83 10.61 7.37
CA GLY A 96 -9.44 10.47 8.77
C GLY A 96 -9.48 11.81 9.51
N VAL A 97 -8.95 12.88 8.91
CA VAL A 97 -9.05 14.24 9.47
C VAL A 97 -10.51 14.66 9.61
N ILE A 98 -11.33 14.44 8.57
CA ILE A 98 -12.78 14.71 8.63
C ILE A 98 -13.44 13.93 9.77
N ASN A 99 -13.10 12.65 9.94
CA ASN A 99 -13.64 11.80 11.02
C ASN A 99 -13.31 12.38 12.41
N THR A 100 -12.07 12.80 12.65
CA THR A 100 -11.67 13.39 13.94
C THR A 100 -12.40 14.68 14.27
N HIS A 101 -12.72 15.50 13.25
CA HIS A 101 -13.50 16.72 13.46
C HIS A 101 -15.00 16.44 13.66
N LEU A 102 -15.53 15.40 13.03
CA LEU A 102 -16.94 15.01 13.15
C LEU A 102 -17.24 14.34 14.50
N TYR A 103 -16.28 13.60 15.06
CA TYR A 103 -16.41 12.85 16.31
C TYR A 103 -15.33 13.23 17.34
N PRO A 104 -15.36 14.45 17.90
CA PRO A 104 -14.30 14.96 18.79
C PRO A 104 -14.21 14.24 20.15
N ASN A 105 -15.30 13.62 20.62
CA ASN A 105 -15.39 12.97 21.92
C ASN A 105 -15.39 11.44 21.82
N LEU A 106 -14.79 10.89 20.75
CA LEU A 106 -14.79 9.45 20.54
C LEU A 106 -13.75 8.74 21.41
N VAL A 107 -14.14 7.65 22.07
CA VAL A 107 -13.20 6.73 22.72
C VAL A 107 -12.76 5.69 21.71
N TYR A 108 -11.47 5.70 21.36
CA TYR A 108 -10.89 4.74 20.42
C TYR A 108 -10.41 3.48 21.15
N TYR A 109 -11.01 2.33 20.83
CA TYR A 109 -10.54 1.01 21.27
C TYR A 109 -9.44 0.46 20.35
N PHE A 110 -9.44 0.88 19.09
CA PHE A 110 -8.40 0.61 18.11
C PHE A 110 -7.52 1.86 17.91
N PHE A 111 -6.56 1.83 16.99
CA PHE A 111 -5.76 3.02 16.73
C PHE A 111 -6.63 4.14 16.13
N ALA A 112 -6.53 5.35 16.69
CA ALA A 112 -7.09 6.56 16.11
C ALA A 112 -6.36 6.90 14.79
N PRO A 113 -6.98 7.68 13.88
CA PRO A 113 -6.35 8.15 12.64
C PRO A 113 -5.30 9.25 12.89
N SER A 114 -4.35 8.98 13.78
CA SER A 114 -3.27 9.86 14.22
C SER A 114 -2.05 9.79 13.29
N MET A 115 -1.09 10.71 13.45
CA MET A 115 0.11 10.75 12.60
C MET A 115 0.93 9.45 12.71
N GLY A 116 1.03 8.89 13.92
CA GLY A 116 1.72 7.62 14.15
C GLY A 116 1.05 6.46 13.40
N PHE A 117 -0.28 6.41 13.38
CA PHE A 117 -1.04 5.37 12.67
C PHE A 117 -0.72 5.37 11.18
N TRP A 118 -0.63 6.54 10.56
CA TRP A 118 -0.20 6.66 9.15
C TRP A 118 1.23 6.13 8.92
N GLY A 119 2.12 6.28 9.90
CA GLY A 119 3.45 5.68 9.89
C GLY A 119 3.40 4.14 9.86
N LEU A 120 2.55 3.53 10.69
CA LEU A 120 2.33 2.07 10.67
C LEU A 120 1.75 1.60 9.33
N CYS A 121 0.82 2.37 8.76
CA CYS A 121 0.27 2.12 7.43
C CYS A 121 1.36 2.09 6.34
N PHE A 122 2.32 3.01 6.38
CA PHE A 122 3.46 2.99 5.45
C PHE A 122 4.32 1.73 5.62
N VAL A 123 4.59 1.29 6.86
CA VAL A 123 5.33 0.05 7.12
C VAL A 123 4.57 -1.17 6.60
N MET A 124 3.25 -1.21 6.79
CA MET A 124 2.40 -2.28 6.26
C MET A 124 2.50 -2.39 4.73
N LEU A 125 2.37 -1.27 4.01
CA LEU A 125 2.52 -1.25 2.56
C LEU A 125 3.94 -1.59 2.13
N ALA A 126 4.95 -1.20 2.91
CA ALA A 126 6.34 -1.55 2.64
C ALA A 126 6.58 -3.07 2.67
N ILE A 127 6.01 -3.75 3.68
CA ILE A 127 6.04 -5.21 3.82
C ILE A 127 5.30 -5.88 2.65
N PHE A 128 4.12 -5.35 2.31
CA PHE A 128 3.37 -5.82 1.16
C PHE A 128 4.19 -5.71 -0.12
N ASN A 129 4.79 -4.55 -0.40
CA ASN A 129 5.57 -4.27 -1.59
C ASN A 129 6.78 -5.19 -1.73
N ILE A 130 7.59 -5.34 -0.68
CA ILE A 130 8.80 -6.17 -0.77
C ILE A 130 8.48 -7.63 -1.05
N ILE A 131 7.39 -8.17 -0.50
CA ILE A 131 6.98 -9.55 -0.74
C ILE A 131 6.32 -9.69 -2.12
N PHE A 132 5.35 -8.82 -2.43
CA PHE A 132 4.58 -8.89 -3.66
C PHE A 132 5.46 -8.69 -4.89
N ILE A 133 6.18 -7.57 -4.96
CA ILE A 133 7.01 -7.20 -6.11
C ILE A 133 8.12 -8.24 -6.29
N ALA A 134 8.80 -8.64 -5.22
CA ALA A 134 9.89 -9.59 -5.35
C ALA A 134 9.38 -10.97 -5.82
N MET A 135 8.25 -11.45 -5.30
CA MET A 135 7.71 -12.76 -5.67
C MET A 135 7.10 -12.76 -7.07
N PHE A 136 6.35 -11.71 -7.43
CA PHE A 136 5.74 -11.58 -8.76
C PHE A 136 6.79 -11.64 -9.88
N TYR A 137 7.86 -10.85 -9.78
CA TYR A 137 8.90 -10.80 -10.81
C TYR A 137 9.81 -12.04 -10.89
N LYS A 138 9.60 -13.07 -10.04
CA LYS A 138 10.22 -14.40 -10.28
C LYS A 138 9.64 -15.09 -11.51
N THR A 139 8.36 -14.86 -11.80
CA THR A 139 7.65 -15.51 -12.92
C THR A 139 7.06 -14.50 -13.90
N ALA A 140 6.87 -13.24 -13.47
CA ALA A 140 6.20 -12.16 -14.19
C ALA A 140 4.76 -12.46 -14.66
N TYR A 141 4.22 -13.64 -14.30
CA TYR A 141 2.94 -14.13 -14.80
C TYR A 141 2.04 -14.67 -13.67
N LYS A 142 2.61 -15.37 -12.68
CA LYS A 142 1.85 -15.95 -11.56
C LYS A 142 1.70 -14.94 -10.42
N TYR A 143 0.68 -14.08 -10.51
CA TYR A 143 0.40 -13.09 -9.47
C TYR A 143 -0.30 -13.68 -8.22
N GLY A 144 -1.06 -14.77 -8.35
CA GLY A 144 -1.87 -15.31 -7.25
C GLY A 144 -1.07 -15.71 -6.00
N GLN A 145 0.06 -16.40 -6.18
CA GLN A 145 0.95 -16.77 -5.05
C GLN A 145 1.60 -15.55 -4.41
N ALA A 146 2.02 -14.58 -5.24
CA ALA A 146 2.59 -13.32 -4.75
C ALA A 146 1.57 -12.50 -3.96
N ALA A 147 0.32 -12.42 -4.44
CA ALA A 147 -0.79 -11.77 -3.78
C ALA A 147 -1.09 -12.45 -2.44
N PHE A 148 -1.25 -13.77 -2.41
CA PHE A 148 -1.57 -14.48 -1.17
C PHE A 148 -0.50 -14.28 -0.08
N ALA A 149 0.79 -14.43 -0.43
CA ALA A 149 1.88 -14.25 0.52
C ALA A 149 2.01 -12.81 1.04
N SER A 150 1.87 -11.82 0.16
CA SER A 150 1.97 -10.40 0.54
C SER A 150 0.77 -9.91 1.33
N ILE A 151 -0.45 -10.33 0.97
CA ILE A 151 -1.67 -10.08 1.73
C ILE A 151 -1.55 -10.69 3.12
N GLY A 152 -1.15 -11.96 3.22
CA GLY A 152 -0.98 -12.64 4.50
C GLY A 152 0.01 -11.90 5.40
N ALA A 153 1.15 -11.45 4.86
CA ALA A 153 2.13 -10.67 5.62
C ALA A 153 1.60 -9.30 6.06
N ALA A 154 0.88 -8.58 5.20
CA ALA A 154 0.28 -7.30 5.55
C ALA A 154 -0.80 -7.46 6.64
N MET A 155 -1.63 -8.50 6.55
CA MET A 155 -2.64 -8.82 7.56
C MET A 155 -2.01 -9.22 8.89
N LEU A 156 -0.96 -10.05 8.88
CA LEU A 156 -0.23 -10.42 10.09
C LEU A 156 0.37 -9.17 10.75
N PHE A 157 0.98 -8.28 9.98
CA PHE A 157 1.51 -7.02 10.51
C PHE A 157 0.41 -6.17 11.14
N ALA A 158 -0.70 -5.93 10.42
CA ALA A 158 -1.82 -5.13 10.93
C ALA A 158 -2.44 -5.75 12.19
N GLY A 159 -2.62 -7.08 12.21
CA GLY A 159 -3.15 -7.81 13.35
C GLY A 159 -2.25 -7.74 14.58
N VAL A 160 -0.94 -7.95 14.40
CA VAL A 160 0.05 -7.85 15.49
C VAL A 160 0.16 -6.42 16.01
N ALA A 161 0.23 -5.43 15.12
CA ALA A 161 0.25 -4.03 15.52
C ALA A 161 -1.00 -3.66 16.32
N GLN A 162 -2.17 -4.09 15.84
CA GLN A 162 -3.43 -3.82 16.52
C GLN A 162 -3.52 -4.52 17.87
N TRP A 163 -3.07 -5.78 17.96
CA TRP A 163 -3.02 -6.52 19.21
C TRP A 163 -2.15 -5.82 20.25
N ILE A 164 -0.94 -5.39 19.85
CA ILE A 164 -0.04 -4.63 20.73
C ILE A 164 -0.69 -3.32 21.20
N GLY A 165 -1.42 -2.64 20.32
CA GLY A 165 -2.13 -1.41 20.68
C GLY A 165 -3.28 -1.61 21.67
N VAL A 166 -3.93 -2.78 21.66
CA VAL A 166 -5.01 -3.12 22.61
C VAL A 166 -4.44 -3.63 23.93
N GLU A 167 -3.42 -4.48 23.89
CA GLU A 167 -2.83 -5.13 25.06
C GLU A 167 -1.99 -4.16 25.92
N SER A 168 -1.33 -3.19 25.29
CA SER A 168 -0.44 -2.26 25.98
C SER A 168 -1.09 -0.88 26.16
N PRO A 169 -1.45 -0.48 27.39
CA PRO A 169 -1.99 0.85 27.66
C PRO A 169 -1.04 1.97 27.21
N TYR A 170 0.27 1.74 27.36
CA TYR A 170 1.31 2.69 26.92
C TYR A 170 1.27 2.93 25.40
N VAL A 171 1.11 1.86 24.61
CA VAL A 171 1.01 1.99 23.14
C VAL A 171 -0.33 2.62 22.78
N SER A 172 -1.44 2.26 23.43
CA SER A 172 -2.71 2.92 23.22
C SER A 172 -2.61 4.43 23.47
N ASP A 173 -2.00 4.84 24.59
CA ASP A 173 -1.83 6.25 24.94
C ASP A 173 -0.97 7.01 23.92
N ILE A 174 0.10 6.42 23.39
CA ILE A 174 0.92 7.05 22.35
C ILE A 174 0.10 7.41 21.10
N PHE A 175 -0.83 6.54 20.68
CA PHE A 175 -1.53 6.71 19.41
C PHE A 175 -2.93 7.34 19.56
N ASN A 176 -3.57 7.19 20.72
CA ASN A 176 -4.92 7.65 21.04
C ASN A 176 -4.95 8.80 22.06
N GLY A 177 -3.83 9.08 22.74
CA GLY A 177 -3.71 10.11 23.75
C GLY A 177 -3.82 11.52 23.18
N THR A 178 -4.42 12.42 23.96
CA THR A 178 -4.66 13.83 23.62
C THR A 178 -3.46 14.75 23.96
N GLY A 179 -2.31 14.17 24.32
CA GLY A 179 -1.12 14.87 24.79
C GLY A 179 -0.33 15.57 23.68
N ARG A 180 0.19 16.78 23.98
CA ARG A 180 1.07 17.55 23.08
C ARG A 180 2.47 16.95 22.96
N ASP A 181 2.89 16.15 23.96
CA ASP A 181 4.16 15.43 23.98
C ASP A 181 4.16 14.23 23.02
N ASP A 182 3.00 13.61 22.78
CA ASP A 182 2.87 12.48 21.87
C ASP A 182 2.96 12.88 20.40
N MET A 183 2.67 14.14 20.07
CA MET A 183 2.71 14.63 18.68
C MET A 183 4.13 14.58 18.08
N GLY A 184 5.16 14.86 18.89
CA GLY A 184 6.56 14.72 18.47
C GLY A 184 6.95 13.26 18.20
N LEU A 185 6.47 12.34 19.04
CA LEU A 185 6.73 10.92 18.88
C LEU A 185 5.95 10.34 17.68
N GLN A 186 4.68 10.67 17.52
CA GLN A 186 3.85 10.26 16.38
C GLN A 186 4.38 10.76 15.03
N THR A 187 4.86 12.01 14.96
CA THR A 187 5.50 12.54 13.74
C THR A 187 6.82 11.83 13.43
N SER A 188 7.59 11.45 14.47
CA SER A 188 8.80 10.65 14.28
C SER A 188 8.50 9.24 13.76
N ILE A 189 7.43 8.59 14.26
CA ILE A 189 6.93 7.30 13.75
C ILE A 189 6.50 7.42 12.29
N LEU A 190 5.79 8.50 11.92
CA LEU A 190 5.41 8.76 10.54
C LEU A 190 6.63 8.89 9.63
N ALA A 191 7.61 9.69 10.03
CA ALA A 191 8.85 9.88 9.29
C ALA A 191 9.61 8.55 9.12
N ALA A 192 9.73 7.76 10.19
CA ALA A 192 10.34 6.44 10.14
C ALA A 192 9.59 5.49 9.19
N GLY A 193 8.25 5.48 9.26
CA GLY A 193 7.40 4.68 8.36
C GLY A 193 7.60 5.03 6.89
N ILE A 194 7.65 6.33 6.55
CA ILE A 194 7.92 6.81 5.18
C ILE A 194 9.32 6.36 4.72
N VAL A 195 10.34 6.50 5.57
CA VAL A 195 11.70 6.06 5.24
C VAL A 195 11.73 4.54 4.99
N ILE A 196 11.11 3.75 5.86
CA ILE A 196 11.00 2.30 5.69
C ILE A 196 10.29 1.96 4.38
N PHE A 197 9.18 2.63 4.07
CA PHE A 197 8.45 2.47 2.82
C PHE A 197 9.32 2.73 1.59
N ILE A 198 10.05 3.85 1.57
CA ILE A 198 10.95 4.18 0.46
C ILE A 198 12.06 3.14 0.34
N VAL A 199 12.72 2.78 1.44
CA VAL A 199 13.87 1.86 1.44
C VAL A 199 13.45 0.46 1.00
N LEU A 200 12.39 -0.11 1.59
CA LEU A 200 11.93 -1.46 1.25
C LEU A 200 11.36 -1.52 -0.18
N THR A 201 10.66 -0.48 -0.64
CA THR A 201 10.18 -0.41 -2.02
C THR A 201 11.34 -0.30 -3.02
N MET A 202 12.41 0.44 -2.69
CA MET A 202 13.62 0.51 -3.51
C MET A 202 14.38 -0.82 -3.55
N ILE A 203 14.43 -1.54 -2.43
CA ILE A 203 14.99 -2.90 -2.37
C ILE A 203 14.14 -3.84 -3.24
N ALA A 204 12.81 -3.80 -3.12
CA ALA A 204 11.88 -4.57 -3.91
C ALA A 204 12.06 -4.33 -5.42
N TYR A 205 12.20 -3.06 -5.82
CA TYR A 205 12.50 -2.67 -7.20
C TYR A 205 13.82 -3.27 -7.69
N ARG A 206 14.91 -3.14 -6.92
CA ARG A 206 16.22 -3.70 -7.29
C ARG A 206 16.16 -5.23 -7.43
N MET A 207 15.45 -5.91 -6.54
CA MET A 207 15.23 -7.35 -6.61
C MET A 207 14.40 -7.75 -7.84
N ALA A 208 13.33 -6.99 -8.13
CA ALA A 208 12.47 -7.22 -9.28
C ALA A 208 13.23 -7.08 -10.60
N VAL A 209 14.05 -6.04 -10.76
CA VAL A 209 14.89 -5.86 -11.97
C VAL A 209 15.82 -7.06 -12.15
N LYS A 210 16.53 -7.48 -11.10
CA LYS A 210 17.44 -8.64 -11.16
C LYS A 210 16.73 -9.94 -11.52
N ARG A 211 15.52 -10.16 -11.00
CA ARG A 211 14.72 -11.38 -11.25
C ARG A 211 14.13 -11.35 -12.65
N PHE A 212 13.55 -10.23 -13.07
CA PHE A 212 12.89 -10.08 -14.36
C PHE A 212 13.85 -10.18 -15.56
N LEU A 213 15.12 -9.78 -15.39
CA LEU A 213 16.15 -9.99 -16.41
C LEU A 213 16.32 -11.48 -16.78
N LYS A 214 16.13 -12.40 -15.82
CA LYS A 214 16.25 -13.85 -16.01
C LYS A 214 14.99 -14.50 -16.58
N VAL A 215 13.88 -13.77 -16.66
CA VAL A 215 12.61 -14.30 -17.18
C VAL A 215 12.60 -14.18 -18.69
N GLU A 216 12.45 -15.30 -19.38
CA GLU A 216 12.12 -15.33 -20.81
C GLU A 216 10.65 -14.94 -20.97
N ILE A 217 10.39 -13.95 -21.82
CA ILE A 217 9.03 -13.48 -22.08
C ILE A 217 8.46 -14.44 -23.11
N GLN A 218 7.49 -15.26 -22.71
CA GLN A 218 6.74 -16.17 -23.58
C GLN A 218 5.48 -15.49 -24.10
#